data_AF-A0ABD7QKN9-F1
#
_entry.id   AF-A0ABD7QKN9-F1
#
_cell.length_a   1.000
_cell.length_b   1.000
_cell.length_c   1.000
_cell.angle_alpha   90.00
_cell.angle_beta   90.00
_cell.angle_gamma   90.00
#
_symmetry.space_group_name_H-M   'P 1'
#
loop_
_entity.id
_entity.type
_entity.pdbx_description
1 polymer ?
#
loop_
_entity_poly.entity_id
_entity_poly.type
_entity_poly.pdbx_seq_one_letter_code
_entity_poly.pdbx_strand_id
1 'polypeptide(L)'
;MRVIRSALLMLSVLFPLSGLCCDYNYIGSPYSVDYGNIIVQRDVAVGQAISNEIYGSLAHAYTCVTTGNEGSSAGMKSGVLPYVATYGSQRVYKTNLPGVGISLGFYKNTKAGPATFSGTNFIGGDNYAVVSWSSNAEELDINDFQPIIQFWKIGDITSGSVTGQLASFVAFTKQYRGGEIAPEIPVNAGAGSITQVACAVKTSNILFNMGDVLANEFGSQVGTTPVDAQNTQNLILDCDAGANINVMLTGTQNPDVSDNTVLALTGQGSAGVANGVGVQLVYNNTPLILGNNLVLKRTNGGQEMFPLTARYYQTNTMVTTGIANASATLSLTYQ
;
A
#
# COMPACT_ATOMS: atom_id res chain seq x y z
N MET A 1 32.90 13.99 -68.75
CA MET A 1 32.77 13.15 -67.53
C MET A 1 32.83 13.91 -66.20
N ARG A 2 33.59 15.01 -66.05
CA ARG A 2 33.63 15.80 -64.79
C ARG A 2 32.32 16.57 -64.49
N VAL A 3 31.64 17.08 -65.51
CA VAL A 3 30.39 17.87 -65.34
C VAL A 3 29.21 17.02 -64.83
N ILE A 4 29.14 15.74 -65.23
CA ILE A 4 28.08 14.81 -64.78
C ILE A 4 28.25 14.44 -63.30
N ARG A 5 29.49 14.32 -62.80
CA ARG A 5 29.76 14.05 -61.38
C ARG A 5 29.40 15.23 -60.47
N SER A 6 29.59 16.48 -60.95
CA SER A 6 29.21 17.68 -60.20
C SER A 6 27.69 17.90 -60.15
N ALA A 7 26.96 17.52 -61.21
CA ALA A 7 25.49 17.59 -61.23
C ALA A 7 24.84 16.57 -60.28
N LEU A 8 25.40 15.36 -60.16
CA LEU A 8 24.93 14.34 -59.20
C LEU A 8 25.19 14.72 -57.73
N LEU A 9 26.29 15.43 -57.43
CA LEU A 9 26.54 15.95 -56.09
C LEU A 9 25.64 17.14 -55.72
N MET A 10 25.31 18.04 -56.66
CA MET A 10 24.34 19.11 -56.37
C MET A 10 22.90 18.61 -56.24
N LEU A 11 22.52 17.52 -56.93
CA LEU A 11 21.18 16.94 -56.80
C LEU A 11 20.95 16.33 -55.41
N SER A 12 22.01 15.91 -54.71
CA SER A 12 21.94 15.41 -53.32
C SER A 12 21.78 16.52 -52.27
N VAL A 13 21.95 17.79 -52.64
CA VAL A 13 21.76 18.95 -51.74
C VAL A 13 20.36 19.58 -51.90
N LEU A 14 19.63 19.21 -52.96
CA LEU A 14 18.30 19.75 -53.30
C LEU A 14 17.13 18.85 -52.90
N PHE A 15 17.38 17.58 -52.57
CA PHE A 15 16.40 16.74 -51.89
C PHE A 15 16.74 16.76 -50.41
N PRO A 16 15.98 17.47 -49.54
CA PRO A 16 16.03 17.11 -48.13
C PRO A 16 15.77 15.60 -48.08
N LEU A 17 16.69 14.84 -47.48
CA LEU A 17 16.42 13.47 -47.04
C LEU A 17 15.33 13.58 -45.98
N SER A 18 14.08 13.79 -46.40
CA SER A 18 12.90 13.69 -45.56
C SER A 18 12.81 12.22 -45.18
N GLY A 19 13.43 11.88 -44.05
CA GLY A 19 13.24 10.57 -43.45
C GLY A 19 11.75 10.36 -43.25
N LEU A 20 11.24 9.21 -43.68
CA LEU A 20 9.87 8.81 -43.43
C LEU A 20 9.64 8.84 -41.90
N CYS A 21 8.62 9.56 -41.47
CA CYS A 21 8.34 9.84 -40.07
C CYS A 21 6.90 10.36 -39.89
N CYS A 22 6.43 10.40 -38.63
CA CYS A 22 5.16 11.03 -38.28
C CYS A 22 5.38 12.49 -37.87
N ASP A 23 4.81 13.42 -38.64
CA ASP A 23 4.90 14.85 -38.39
C ASP A 23 3.78 15.28 -37.42
N TYR A 24 4.16 15.55 -36.17
CA TYR A 24 3.22 15.94 -35.12
C TYR A 24 2.70 17.37 -35.33
N ASN A 25 1.40 17.45 -35.66
CA ASN A 25 0.69 18.71 -35.92
C ASN A 25 -0.18 19.14 -34.73
N TYR A 26 -0.42 18.24 -33.77
CA TYR A 26 -1.10 18.56 -32.51
C TYR A 26 -0.40 17.91 -31.33
N ILE A 27 -0.24 18.71 -30.27
CA ILE A 27 0.26 18.30 -28.96
C ILE A 27 -0.72 18.86 -27.92
N GLY A 28 -1.21 17.97 -27.07
CA GLY A 28 -2.19 18.26 -26.05
C GLY A 28 -1.63 19.03 -24.85
N SER A 29 -2.52 19.41 -23.95
CA SER A 29 -2.17 20.09 -22.70
C SER A 29 -1.68 19.10 -21.62
N PRO A 30 -0.89 19.56 -20.63
CA PRO A 30 -0.51 18.74 -19.49
C PRO A 30 -1.71 18.15 -18.74
N TYR A 31 -1.53 16.95 -18.18
CA TYR A 31 -2.53 16.27 -17.36
C TYR A 31 -2.31 16.56 -15.87
N SER A 32 -3.39 16.49 -15.10
CA SER A 32 -3.37 16.46 -13.64
C SER A 32 -4.22 15.28 -13.16
N VAL A 33 -3.75 14.57 -12.14
CA VAL A 33 -4.47 13.44 -11.54
C VAL A 33 -4.75 13.74 -10.07
N ASP A 34 -5.99 14.13 -9.78
CA ASP A 34 -6.47 14.27 -8.40
C ASP A 34 -6.66 12.88 -7.80
N TYR A 35 -6.11 12.66 -6.61
CA TYR A 35 -6.10 11.35 -5.95
C TYR A 35 -6.83 11.32 -4.60
N GLY A 36 -7.40 12.46 -4.18
CA GLY A 36 -8.24 12.55 -2.99
C GLY A 36 -7.48 12.24 -1.69
N ASN A 37 -8.21 11.83 -0.66
CA ASN A 37 -7.63 11.50 0.64
C ASN A 37 -7.46 9.98 0.81
N ILE A 38 -6.22 9.55 1.03
CA ILE A 38 -5.85 8.15 1.25
C ILE A 38 -5.41 7.99 2.70
N ILE A 39 -6.09 7.11 3.44
CA ILE A 39 -5.75 6.77 4.83
C ILE A 39 -5.00 5.44 4.84
N VAL A 40 -3.81 5.43 5.42
CA VAL A 40 -2.94 4.26 5.47
C VAL A 40 -2.71 3.83 6.92
N GLN A 41 -3.00 2.58 7.25
CA GLN A 41 -2.68 2.07 8.58
C GLN A 41 -1.16 1.91 8.73
N ARG A 42 -0.62 2.29 9.90
CA ARG A 42 0.83 2.30 10.12
C ARG A 42 1.49 0.95 9.87
N ASP A 43 0.81 -0.15 10.16
CA ASP A 43 1.42 -1.49 10.07
C ASP A 43 1.03 -2.24 8.79
N VAL A 44 0.47 -1.55 7.78
CA VAL A 44 0.42 -2.06 6.40
C VAL A 44 1.84 -2.47 5.98
N ALA A 45 2.00 -3.64 5.38
CA ALA A 45 3.31 -4.13 4.98
C ALA A 45 3.92 -3.30 3.82
N VAL A 46 5.25 -3.17 3.82
CA VAL A 46 5.99 -2.63 2.66
C VAL A 46 5.77 -3.54 1.46
N GLY A 47 5.54 -2.95 0.29
CA GLY A 47 5.21 -3.66 -0.95
C GLY A 47 3.72 -3.88 -1.18
N GLN A 48 2.85 -3.35 -0.32
CA GLN A 48 1.40 -3.36 -0.54
C GLN A 48 0.93 -2.08 -1.22
N ALA A 49 -0.07 -2.21 -2.08
CA ALA A 49 -0.81 -1.07 -2.61
C ALA A 49 -1.60 -0.41 -1.47
N ILE A 50 -1.52 0.92 -1.40
CA ILE A 50 -2.23 1.75 -0.39
C ILE A 50 -3.39 2.52 -1.00
N SER A 51 -3.61 2.37 -2.31
CA SER A 51 -4.78 2.87 -3.02
C SER A 51 -5.24 1.85 -4.06
N ASN A 52 -6.49 1.99 -4.51
CA ASN A 52 -6.90 1.44 -5.79
C ASN A 52 -6.21 2.19 -6.95
N GLU A 53 -6.39 1.70 -8.16
CA GLU A 53 -6.05 2.47 -9.36
C GLU A 53 -6.90 3.74 -9.44
N ILE A 54 -6.26 4.86 -9.71
CA ILE A 54 -6.85 6.18 -9.80
C ILE A 54 -6.67 6.67 -11.22
N TYR A 55 -7.79 7.04 -11.84
CA TYR A 55 -7.88 7.38 -13.26
C TYR A 55 -7.98 8.90 -13.41
N GLY A 56 -7.09 9.49 -14.20
CA GLY A 56 -7.25 10.87 -14.65
C GLY A 56 -8.33 11.01 -15.72
N SER A 57 -8.38 12.16 -16.38
CA SER A 57 -9.30 12.38 -17.51
C SER A 57 -8.73 11.83 -18.82
N LEU A 58 -9.58 11.21 -19.64
CA LEU A 58 -9.26 10.91 -21.03
C LEU A 58 -9.23 12.22 -21.83
N ALA A 59 -8.12 12.49 -22.50
CA ALA A 59 -7.97 13.67 -23.35
C ALA A 59 -7.13 13.37 -24.58
N HIS A 60 -7.31 14.19 -25.61
CA HIS A 60 -6.55 14.12 -26.84
C HIS A 60 -5.10 14.57 -26.60
N ALA A 61 -4.14 13.68 -26.86
CA ALA A 61 -2.73 13.91 -26.54
C ALA A 61 -1.92 14.29 -27.78
N TYR A 62 -1.98 13.49 -28.85
CA TYR A 62 -1.15 13.72 -30.04
C TYR A 62 -1.92 13.44 -31.31
N THR A 63 -1.69 14.28 -32.33
CA THR A 63 -2.00 13.94 -33.72
C THR A 63 -0.76 14.17 -34.59
N CYS A 64 -0.46 13.19 -35.44
CA CYS A 64 0.55 13.34 -36.48
C CYS A 64 0.06 12.82 -37.83
N VAL A 65 0.68 13.30 -38.89
CA VAL A 65 0.50 12.82 -40.27
C VAL A 65 1.73 12.03 -40.65
N THR A 66 1.56 10.79 -41.09
CA THR A 66 2.67 9.94 -41.51
C THR A 66 3.16 10.32 -42.91
N THR A 67 4.47 10.46 -43.09
CA THR A 67 5.08 10.79 -44.40
C THR A 67 5.52 9.54 -45.17
N GLY A 68 5.37 8.35 -44.58
CA GLY A 68 5.77 7.07 -45.17
C GLY A 68 5.23 5.86 -44.43
N ASN A 69 5.54 4.67 -44.94
CA ASN A 69 5.02 3.38 -44.45
C ASN A 69 5.75 2.84 -43.21
N GLU A 70 6.14 3.72 -42.28
CA GLU A 70 6.98 3.39 -41.13
C GLU A 70 6.29 3.60 -39.79
N GLY A 71 5.16 4.33 -39.76
CA GLY A 71 4.30 4.49 -38.59
C GLY A 71 4.91 5.27 -37.41
N SER A 72 4.25 5.24 -36.25
CA SER A 72 4.65 6.00 -35.05
C SER A 72 4.59 5.15 -33.77
N SER A 73 5.15 5.66 -32.66
CA SER A 73 4.93 5.08 -31.33
C SER A 73 4.50 6.13 -30.34
N ALA A 74 3.52 5.82 -29.49
CA ALA A 74 3.12 6.72 -28.42
C ALA A 74 2.75 5.95 -27.15
N GLY A 75 2.86 6.63 -26.02
CA GLY A 75 2.50 6.08 -24.71
C GLY A 75 3.06 6.92 -23.59
N MET A 76 3.50 6.27 -22.51
CA MET A 76 3.97 6.93 -21.30
C MET A 76 5.42 6.57 -21.02
N LYS A 77 6.15 7.52 -20.41
CA LYS A 77 7.40 7.24 -19.72
C LYS A 77 7.38 7.75 -18.28
N SER A 78 8.11 7.05 -17.42
CA SER A 78 8.51 7.60 -16.14
C SER A 78 9.63 8.60 -16.40
N GLY A 79 9.31 9.89 -16.27
CA GLY A 79 10.18 10.99 -16.70
C GLY A 79 11.10 11.55 -15.61
N VAL A 80 10.82 11.27 -14.33
CA VAL A 80 11.41 12.04 -13.22
C VAL A 80 11.61 11.26 -11.92
N LEU A 81 10.87 10.16 -11.73
CA LEU A 81 10.87 9.46 -10.46
C LEU A 81 11.86 8.28 -10.46
N PRO A 82 12.69 8.11 -9.43
CA PRO A 82 13.64 7.02 -9.37
C PRO A 82 12.91 5.70 -9.08
N TYR A 83 13.31 4.65 -9.79
CA TYR A 83 12.81 3.29 -9.55
C TYR A 83 13.16 2.81 -8.13
N VAL A 84 12.22 2.12 -7.48
CA VAL A 84 12.41 1.54 -6.14
C VAL A 84 12.43 0.02 -6.23
N ALA A 85 11.33 -0.56 -6.67
CA ALA A 85 11.11 -2.00 -6.69
C ALA A 85 9.97 -2.35 -7.66
N THR A 86 9.85 -3.63 -7.99
CA THR A 86 8.68 -4.19 -8.67
C THR A 86 7.93 -5.05 -7.67
N TYR A 87 6.64 -4.75 -7.44
CA TYR A 87 5.75 -5.54 -6.61
C TYR A 87 4.69 -6.20 -7.50
N GLY A 88 4.70 -7.53 -7.59
CA GLY A 88 3.90 -8.25 -8.58
C GLY A 88 4.30 -7.85 -10.01
N SER A 89 3.34 -7.39 -10.81
CA SER A 89 3.56 -6.88 -12.17
C SER A 89 3.78 -5.36 -12.23
N GLN A 90 3.73 -4.66 -11.09
CA GLN A 90 3.75 -3.20 -11.04
C GLN A 90 5.13 -2.68 -10.69
N ARG A 91 5.71 -1.89 -11.59
CA ARG A 91 6.96 -1.17 -11.35
C ARG A 91 6.67 0.09 -10.55
N VAL A 92 7.32 0.21 -9.39
CA VAL A 92 7.07 1.29 -8.43
C VAL A 92 8.25 2.25 -8.39
N TYR A 93 7.91 3.54 -8.43
CA TYR A 93 8.84 4.66 -8.39
C TYR A 93 8.67 5.47 -7.10
N LYS A 94 9.74 6.06 -6.61
CA LYS A 94 9.73 6.86 -5.38
C LYS A 94 9.05 8.21 -5.64
N THR A 95 8.10 8.60 -4.80
CA THR A 95 7.50 9.94 -4.84
C THR A 95 8.31 10.94 -4.00
N ASN A 96 7.89 12.21 -3.97
CA ASN A 96 8.42 13.20 -3.03
C ASN A 96 7.97 12.95 -1.59
N LEU A 97 6.94 12.12 -1.36
CA LEU A 97 6.43 11.83 -0.02
C LEU A 97 7.18 10.62 0.58
N PRO A 98 7.85 10.77 1.75
CA PRO A 98 8.58 9.67 2.36
C PRO A 98 7.70 8.44 2.60
N GLY A 99 8.23 7.24 2.32
CA GLY A 99 7.53 5.97 2.48
C GLY A 99 6.48 5.65 1.42
N VAL A 100 6.23 6.55 0.46
CA VAL A 100 5.23 6.37 -0.60
C VAL A 100 5.89 6.25 -1.98
N GLY A 101 5.55 5.16 -2.66
CA GLY A 101 5.86 4.92 -4.06
C GLY A 101 4.61 5.02 -4.94
N ILE A 102 4.81 5.04 -6.25
CA ILE A 102 3.75 5.12 -7.26
C ILE A 102 4.03 4.16 -8.42
N SER A 103 3.03 3.41 -8.88
CA SER A 103 3.04 2.76 -10.19
C SER A 103 2.24 3.57 -11.19
N LEU A 104 2.64 3.49 -12.46
CA LEU A 104 2.17 4.35 -13.53
C LEU A 104 1.64 3.51 -14.68
N GLY A 105 0.49 3.89 -15.20
CA GLY A 105 -0.11 3.31 -16.38
C GLY A 105 -0.98 4.32 -17.11
N PHE A 106 -1.61 3.86 -18.17
CA PHE A 106 -2.56 4.66 -18.93
C PHE A 106 -3.51 3.77 -19.71
N TYR A 107 -4.75 4.24 -19.81
CA TYR A 107 -5.64 3.80 -20.86
C TYR A 107 -5.36 4.64 -22.11
N LYS A 108 -5.41 3.98 -23.27
CA LYS A 108 -5.28 4.65 -24.56
C LYS A 108 -6.45 4.32 -25.46
N ASN A 109 -6.82 5.30 -26.28
CA ASN A 109 -7.71 5.13 -27.41
C ASN A 109 -7.03 5.77 -28.63
N THR A 110 -6.59 4.93 -29.56
CA THR A 110 -5.69 5.34 -30.65
C THR A 110 -6.29 4.97 -31.99
N LYS A 111 -6.14 5.85 -32.96
CA LYS A 111 -6.43 5.61 -34.38
C LYS A 111 -5.16 5.78 -35.18
N ALA A 112 -4.88 4.83 -36.07
CA ALA A 112 -3.74 4.87 -36.98
C ALA A 112 -4.23 4.51 -38.38
N GLY A 113 -4.38 5.52 -39.23
CA GLY A 113 -5.08 5.37 -40.50
C GLY A 113 -6.51 4.82 -40.31
N PRO A 114 -6.88 3.68 -40.94
CA PRO A 114 -8.19 3.06 -40.77
C PRO A 114 -8.31 2.19 -39.50
N ALA A 115 -7.20 1.87 -38.82
CA ALA A 115 -7.20 1.01 -37.65
C ALA A 115 -7.50 1.80 -36.36
N THR A 116 -8.21 1.17 -35.43
CA THR A 116 -8.43 1.69 -34.08
C THR A 116 -8.06 0.65 -33.03
N PHE A 117 -7.62 1.12 -31.88
CA PHE A 117 -7.28 0.26 -30.75
C PHE A 117 -7.53 1.00 -29.45
N SER A 118 -8.02 0.26 -28.46
CA SER A 118 -8.14 0.75 -27.11
C SER A 118 -7.62 -0.29 -26.13
N GLY A 119 -6.96 0.16 -25.07
CA GLY A 119 -6.43 -0.75 -24.06
C GLY A 119 -5.62 -0.05 -22.98
N THR A 120 -5.35 -0.79 -21.91
CA THR A 120 -4.60 -0.32 -20.75
C THR A 120 -3.19 -0.87 -20.78
N ASN A 121 -2.20 -0.02 -20.52
CA ASN A 121 -0.80 -0.41 -20.40
C ASN A 121 -0.21 0.19 -19.13
N PHE A 122 0.72 -0.56 -18.51
CA PHE A 122 1.45 -0.12 -17.32
C PHE A 122 2.94 -0.08 -17.63
N ILE A 123 3.64 0.85 -17.00
CA ILE A 123 5.10 0.87 -17.03
C ILE A 123 5.60 -0.31 -16.18
N GLY A 124 6.37 -1.22 -16.79
CA GLY A 124 6.74 -2.50 -16.18
C GLY A 124 8.18 -2.93 -16.44
N GLY A 125 8.53 -3.21 -17.70
CA GLY A 125 9.84 -3.77 -18.06
C GLY A 125 10.99 -2.77 -17.98
N ASP A 126 10.76 -1.53 -18.40
CA ASP A 126 11.70 -0.41 -18.29
C ASP A 126 10.95 0.87 -17.88
N ASN A 127 11.53 2.05 -18.10
CA ASN A 127 10.89 3.33 -17.76
C ASN A 127 9.87 3.81 -18.82
N TYR A 128 9.51 2.97 -19.79
CA TYR A 128 8.59 3.28 -20.88
C TYR A 128 7.49 2.23 -21.00
N ALA A 129 6.32 2.68 -21.39
CA ALA A 129 5.25 1.83 -21.91
C ALA A 129 4.69 2.55 -23.15
N VAL A 130 5.12 2.09 -24.32
CA VAL A 130 4.67 2.65 -25.61
C VAL A 130 4.07 1.55 -26.47
N VAL A 131 3.20 1.96 -27.40
CA VAL A 131 2.69 1.07 -28.42
C VAL A 131 2.97 1.69 -29.78
N SER A 132 3.33 0.82 -30.73
CA SER A 132 3.71 1.20 -32.08
C SER A 132 2.61 0.82 -33.07
N TRP A 133 2.42 1.65 -34.09
CA TRP A 133 1.44 1.45 -35.16
C TRP A 133 2.10 1.63 -36.51
N SER A 134 1.68 0.87 -37.52
CA SER A 134 2.03 1.09 -38.93
C SER A 134 0.91 1.86 -39.61
N SER A 135 1.27 2.90 -40.36
CA SER A 135 0.33 3.71 -41.15
C SER A 135 0.97 4.04 -42.49
N ASN A 136 0.15 4.21 -43.51
CA ASN A 136 0.61 4.58 -44.86
C ASN A 136 0.99 6.07 -44.92
N ALA A 137 1.61 6.51 -46.01
CA ALA A 137 1.80 7.93 -46.23
C ALA A 137 0.46 8.68 -46.25
N GLU A 138 0.45 9.90 -45.70
CA GLU A 138 -0.69 10.82 -45.60
C GLU A 138 -1.81 10.40 -44.64
N GLU A 139 -1.64 9.29 -43.90
CA GLU A 139 -2.59 8.86 -42.88
C GLU A 139 -2.41 9.64 -41.56
N LEU A 140 -3.50 9.73 -40.79
CA LEU A 140 -3.50 10.34 -39.47
C LEU A 140 -3.31 9.29 -38.37
N ASP A 141 -2.39 9.59 -37.47
CA ASP A 141 -2.20 8.90 -36.20
C ASP A 141 -2.67 9.80 -35.07
N ILE A 142 -3.73 9.39 -34.37
CA ILE A 142 -4.41 10.11 -33.30
C ILE A 142 -4.30 9.29 -32.02
N ASN A 143 -3.82 9.91 -30.95
CA ASN A 143 -3.67 9.28 -29.64
C ASN A 143 -4.42 10.06 -28.56
N ASP A 144 -5.43 9.42 -27.98
CA ASP A 144 -6.08 9.88 -26.75
C ASP A 144 -5.57 9.05 -25.57
N PHE A 145 -5.22 9.72 -24.48
CA PHE A 145 -4.69 9.07 -23.29
C PHE A 145 -5.44 9.47 -22.03
N GLN A 146 -5.54 8.51 -21.11
CA GLN A 146 -6.03 8.69 -19.76
C GLN A 146 -4.98 8.12 -18.78
N PRO A 147 -4.32 8.94 -17.96
CA PRO A 147 -3.32 8.45 -17.02
C PRO A 147 -3.97 7.63 -15.90
N ILE A 148 -3.26 6.61 -15.43
CA ILE A 148 -3.64 5.73 -14.33
C ILE A 148 -2.48 5.72 -13.33
N ILE A 149 -2.77 5.96 -12.06
CA ILE A 149 -1.78 5.89 -10.98
C ILE A 149 -2.26 4.96 -9.87
N GLN A 150 -1.31 4.37 -9.14
CA GLN A 150 -1.62 3.64 -7.91
C GLN A 150 -0.49 3.86 -6.91
N PHE A 151 -0.83 4.14 -5.65
CA PHE A 151 0.14 4.36 -4.59
C PHE A 151 0.50 3.07 -3.86
N TRP A 152 1.76 2.98 -3.45
CA TRP A 152 2.35 1.82 -2.81
C TRP A 152 3.12 2.22 -1.56
N LYS A 153 3.08 1.37 -0.54
CA LYS A 153 3.95 1.55 0.63
C LYS A 153 5.34 1.03 0.34
N ILE A 154 6.34 1.89 0.44
CA ILE A 154 7.76 1.56 0.22
C ILE A 154 8.62 1.75 1.50
N GLY A 155 8.01 2.20 2.60
CA GLY A 155 8.67 2.41 3.88
C GLY A 155 7.74 3.10 4.89
N ASP A 156 8.30 3.66 5.95
CA ASP A 156 7.56 4.48 6.91
C ASP A 156 7.06 5.76 6.25
N ILE A 157 5.77 6.04 6.41
CA ILE A 157 5.10 7.15 5.71
C ILE A 157 5.10 8.37 6.61
N THR A 158 5.60 9.49 6.07
CA THR A 158 5.32 10.81 6.64
C THR A 158 4.10 11.37 5.93
N SER A 159 3.03 11.67 6.67
CA SER A 159 1.78 12.18 6.11
C SER A 159 2.00 13.49 5.33
N GLY A 160 1.29 13.64 4.21
CA GLY A 160 1.43 14.81 3.34
C GLY A 160 0.85 14.59 1.94
N SER A 161 1.30 15.40 0.99
CA SER A 161 0.83 15.35 -0.40
C SER A 161 1.96 14.96 -1.35
N VAL A 162 1.61 14.15 -2.35
CA VAL A 162 2.46 13.92 -3.51
C VAL A 162 2.28 15.09 -4.47
N THR A 163 3.38 15.67 -4.93
CA THR A 163 3.37 16.91 -5.74
C THR A 163 4.35 16.83 -6.89
N GLY A 164 4.13 17.64 -7.92
CA GLY A 164 5.01 17.75 -9.07
C GLY A 164 4.70 16.74 -10.16
N GLN A 165 5.63 16.57 -11.09
CA GLN A 165 5.45 15.71 -12.24
C GLN A 165 5.67 14.23 -11.88
N LEU A 166 4.70 13.39 -12.23
CA LEU A 166 4.72 11.95 -11.99
C LEU A 166 5.28 11.19 -13.18
N ALA A 167 4.87 11.59 -14.38
CA ALA A 167 5.20 10.93 -15.65
C ALA A 167 5.13 11.92 -16.82
N SER A 168 5.42 11.44 -18.02
CA SER A 168 5.10 12.15 -19.27
C SER A 168 4.42 11.20 -20.24
N PHE A 169 3.43 11.68 -20.98
CA PHE A 169 3.10 11.06 -22.26
C PHE A 169 4.14 11.47 -23.29
N VAL A 170 4.56 10.51 -24.11
CA VAL A 170 5.59 10.66 -25.13
C VAL A 170 5.11 10.10 -26.45
N ALA A 171 5.61 10.68 -27.52
CA ALA A 171 5.35 10.24 -28.88
C ALA A 171 6.62 10.32 -29.70
N PHE A 172 6.84 9.34 -30.56
CA PHE A 172 8.04 9.15 -31.36
C PHE A 172 7.68 9.21 -32.83
N THR A 173 8.49 9.90 -33.62
CA THR A 173 8.21 10.06 -35.04
C THR A 173 8.36 8.76 -35.85
N LYS A 174 8.90 7.67 -35.26
CA LYS A 174 8.93 6.32 -35.86
C LYS A 174 8.46 5.22 -34.88
N GLN A 175 8.22 4.03 -35.42
CA GLN A 175 7.97 2.82 -34.63
C GLN A 175 9.12 2.45 -33.68
N TYR A 176 8.81 1.62 -32.68
CA TYR A 176 9.77 1.05 -31.73
C TYR A 176 10.65 2.09 -31.03
N ARG A 177 10.06 3.24 -30.68
CA ARG A 177 10.75 4.37 -30.02
C ARG A 177 11.89 4.97 -30.87
N GLY A 178 11.82 4.84 -32.19
CA GLY A 178 12.78 5.41 -33.12
C GLY A 178 12.44 6.85 -33.53
N GLY A 179 13.40 7.51 -34.17
CA GLY A 179 13.24 8.88 -34.64
C GLY A 179 13.33 9.90 -33.50
N GLU A 180 12.77 11.08 -33.75
CA GLU A 180 12.74 12.19 -32.79
C GLU A 180 11.55 12.03 -31.83
N ILE A 181 11.67 12.66 -30.66
CA ILE A 181 10.60 12.70 -29.65
C ILE A 181 9.81 14.00 -29.83
N ALA A 182 8.49 13.89 -29.96
CA ALA A 182 7.60 15.04 -29.90
C ALA A 182 7.66 15.70 -28.51
N PRO A 183 7.38 17.01 -28.38
CA PRO A 183 7.31 17.66 -27.07
C PRO A 183 6.44 16.88 -26.10
N GLU A 184 7.00 16.58 -24.94
CA GLU A 184 6.36 15.73 -23.94
C GLU A 184 5.17 16.43 -23.30
N ILE A 185 4.16 15.64 -22.93
CA ILE A 185 3.01 16.13 -22.18
C ILE A 185 3.14 15.64 -20.74
N PRO A 186 3.43 16.52 -19.77
CA PRO A 186 3.56 16.14 -18.37
C PRO A 186 2.25 15.58 -17.80
N VAL A 187 2.39 14.60 -16.91
CA VAL A 187 1.33 14.12 -16.03
C VAL A 187 1.71 14.50 -14.61
N ASN A 188 0.97 15.44 -14.03
CA ASN A 188 1.25 16.00 -12.71
C ASN A 188 0.34 15.39 -11.63
N ALA A 189 0.86 15.36 -10.41
CA ALA A 189 0.04 15.11 -9.23
C ALA A 189 -0.93 16.27 -9.01
N GLY A 190 -2.22 15.94 -8.90
CA GLY A 190 -3.28 16.89 -8.59
C GLY A 190 -3.55 17.00 -7.09
N ALA A 191 -4.78 17.35 -6.74
CA ALA A 191 -5.22 17.49 -5.37
C ALA A 191 -5.32 16.13 -4.66
N GLY A 192 -4.70 16.04 -3.48
CA GLY A 192 -4.90 14.92 -2.57
C GLY A 192 -3.94 14.91 -1.39
N SER A 193 -4.18 13.98 -0.47
CA SER A 193 -3.37 13.77 0.73
C SER A 193 -3.26 12.28 1.05
N ILE A 194 -2.10 11.87 1.56
CA ILE A 194 -1.86 10.54 2.09
C ILE A 194 -1.55 10.71 3.58
N THR A 195 -2.40 10.11 4.41
CA THR A 195 -2.31 10.23 5.87
C THR A 195 -2.06 8.85 6.46
N GLN A 196 -0.91 8.68 7.13
CA GLN A 196 -0.67 7.51 7.95
C GLN A 196 -1.33 7.70 9.32
N VAL A 197 -2.07 6.70 9.78
CA VAL A 197 -2.79 6.72 11.06
C VAL A 197 -2.27 5.65 12.01
N ALA A 198 -2.17 5.99 13.28
CA ALA A 198 -1.76 5.10 14.36
C ALA A 198 -2.38 5.51 15.71
N CYS A 199 -2.04 4.79 16.77
CA CYS A 199 -2.21 5.28 18.14
C CYS A 199 -0.88 5.27 18.92
N ALA A 200 -0.80 6.16 19.90
CA ALA A 200 0.22 6.17 20.94
C ALA A 200 -0.31 5.48 22.20
N VAL A 201 0.47 4.57 22.76
CA VAL A 201 0.15 3.90 24.02
C VAL A 201 0.46 4.83 25.18
N LYS A 202 -0.51 5.14 26.05
CA LYS A 202 -0.29 5.98 27.24
C LYS A 202 0.00 5.14 28.50
N THR A 203 -0.55 3.92 28.57
CA THR A 203 -0.31 2.94 29.64
C THR A 203 0.67 1.87 29.17
N SER A 204 1.97 2.10 29.40
CA SER A 204 3.03 1.17 28.96
C SER A 204 3.14 -0.09 29.82
N ASN A 205 2.68 -0.07 31.07
CA ASN A 205 2.62 -1.22 31.95
C ASN A 205 1.26 -1.26 32.66
N ILE A 206 0.56 -2.39 32.57
CA ILE A 206 -0.75 -2.59 33.19
C ILE A 206 -0.60 -3.67 34.25
N LEU A 207 -0.71 -3.28 35.51
CA LEU A 207 -0.68 -4.19 36.65
C LEU A 207 -2.10 -4.50 37.10
N PHE A 208 -2.48 -5.77 37.02
CA PHE A 208 -3.73 -6.27 37.58
C PHE A 208 -3.44 -6.82 38.98
N ASN A 209 -3.79 -6.04 40.02
CA ASN A 209 -3.63 -6.53 41.39
C ASN A 209 -4.82 -7.45 41.75
N MET A 210 -4.55 -8.75 41.79
CA MET A 210 -5.55 -9.79 42.03
C MET A 210 -5.79 -10.06 43.52
N GLY A 211 -4.90 -9.58 44.40
CA GLY A 211 -4.98 -9.83 45.84
C GLY A 211 -4.91 -11.32 46.23
N ASP A 212 -5.33 -11.59 47.46
CA ASP A 212 -5.45 -12.95 48.00
C ASP A 212 -6.86 -13.49 47.71
N VAL A 213 -6.93 -14.66 47.09
CA VAL A 213 -8.19 -15.37 46.78
C VAL A 213 -8.20 -16.68 47.55
N LEU A 214 -9.26 -16.94 48.30
CA LEU A 214 -9.38 -18.18 49.07
C LEU A 214 -9.60 -19.37 48.13
N ALA A 215 -8.96 -20.50 48.42
CA ALA A 215 -9.04 -21.70 47.58
C ALA A 215 -10.48 -22.26 47.47
N ASN A 216 -11.36 -21.99 48.44
CA ASN A 216 -12.76 -22.41 48.43
C ASN A 216 -13.67 -21.55 47.53
N GLU A 217 -13.16 -20.42 47.01
CA GLU A 217 -13.85 -19.65 45.97
C GLU A 217 -13.77 -20.35 44.60
N PHE A 218 -12.83 -21.27 44.45
CA PHE A 218 -12.73 -22.16 43.30
C PHE A 218 -13.65 -23.38 43.48
N GLY A 219 -14.07 -23.95 42.36
CA GLY A 219 -14.99 -25.08 42.32
C GLY A 219 -14.26 -26.43 42.33
N SER A 220 -14.97 -27.45 41.88
CA SER A 220 -14.45 -28.81 41.70
C SER A 220 -14.26 -29.20 40.23
N GLN A 221 -14.43 -28.25 39.31
CA GLN A 221 -14.43 -28.45 37.86
C GLN A 221 -13.44 -27.49 37.21
N VAL A 222 -12.80 -27.94 36.14
CA VAL A 222 -12.01 -27.07 35.27
C VAL A 222 -12.92 -26.01 34.65
N GLY A 223 -12.47 -24.76 34.60
CA GLY A 223 -13.22 -23.64 34.02
C GLY A 223 -13.95 -22.75 35.00
N THR A 224 -13.92 -23.03 36.30
CA THR A 224 -14.45 -22.09 37.31
C THR A 224 -13.61 -20.81 37.33
N THR A 225 -14.29 -19.67 37.26
CA THR A 225 -13.70 -18.33 37.40
C THR A 225 -14.41 -17.60 38.54
N PRO A 226 -13.82 -17.50 39.74
CA PRO A 226 -14.49 -16.87 40.89
C PRO A 226 -14.77 -15.39 40.63
N VAL A 227 -15.92 -14.88 41.10
CA VAL A 227 -16.38 -13.50 40.80
C VAL A 227 -15.48 -12.44 41.44
N ASP A 228 -14.95 -12.74 42.62
CA ASP A 228 -14.06 -11.85 43.37
C ASP A 228 -12.57 -12.01 42.98
N ALA A 229 -12.30 -12.93 42.05
CA ALA A 229 -10.96 -13.26 41.56
C ALA A 229 -10.66 -12.59 40.22
N GLN A 230 -11.05 -11.31 40.08
CA GLN A 230 -10.84 -10.54 38.85
C GLN A 230 -10.53 -9.06 39.14
N ASN A 231 -9.71 -8.46 38.27
CA ASN A 231 -9.37 -7.04 38.33
C ASN A 231 -9.46 -6.43 36.94
N THR A 232 -10.06 -5.24 36.83
CA THR A 232 -10.20 -4.52 35.56
C THR A 232 -9.31 -3.29 35.54
N GLN A 233 -8.57 -3.12 34.45
CA GLN A 233 -7.74 -1.96 34.16
C GLN A 233 -8.02 -1.47 32.74
N ASN A 234 -7.84 -0.17 32.51
CA ASN A 234 -8.01 0.42 31.20
C ASN A 234 -6.67 0.48 30.46
N LEU A 235 -6.63 -0.08 29.25
CA LEU A 235 -5.62 0.26 28.27
C LEU A 235 -6.02 1.58 27.60
N ILE A 236 -5.22 2.63 27.84
CA ILE A 236 -5.44 3.97 27.31
C ILE A 236 -4.55 4.20 26.10
N LEU A 237 -5.19 4.49 24.96
CA LEU A 237 -4.55 4.85 23.70
C LEU A 237 -4.94 6.27 23.30
N ASP A 238 -4.06 6.94 22.56
CA ASP A 238 -4.30 8.26 21.97
C ASP A 238 -4.13 8.11 20.45
N CYS A 239 -5.23 8.22 19.72
CA CYS A 239 -5.35 7.69 18.37
C CYS A 239 -5.62 8.77 17.32
N ASP A 240 -5.09 8.57 16.12
CA ASP A 240 -5.52 9.29 14.93
C ASP A 240 -6.89 8.77 14.47
N ALA A 241 -7.74 9.67 13.96
CA ALA A 241 -9.03 9.29 13.41
C ALA A 241 -8.88 8.30 12.23
N GLY A 242 -9.61 7.19 12.29
CA GLY A 242 -9.56 6.14 11.28
C GLY A 242 -8.48 5.07 11.51
N ALA A 243 -7.70 5.12 12.60
CA ALA A 243 -6.81 4.02 12.98
C ALA A 243 -7.62 2.77 13.38
N ASN A 244 -7.23 1.62 12.83
CA ASN A 244 -7.77 0.31 13.15
C ASN A 244 -6.91 -0.34 14.22
N ILE A 245 -7.42 -0.46 15.44
CA ILE A 245 -6.66 -0.98 16.56
C ILE A 245 -6.88 -2.48 16.65
N ASN A 246 -5.79 -3.23 16.59
CA ASN A 246 -5.78 -4.66 16.81
C ASN A 246 -4.86 -4.99 17.98
N VAL A 247 -5.19 -6.06 18.72
CA VAL A 247 -4.36 -6.57 19.81
C VAL A 247 -4.08 -8.05 19.67
N MET A 248 -2.89 -8.45 20.06
CA MET A 248 -2.50 -9.85 20.20
C MET A 248 -1.88 -10.06 21.57
N LEU A 249 -2.45 -10.98 22.35
CA LEU A 249 -1.88 -11.40 23.63
C LEU A 249 -0.88 -12.53 23.40
N THR A 250 0.32 -12.41 23.96
CA THR A 250 1.35 -13.44 23.91
C THR A 250 1.84 -13.77 25.32
N GLY A 251 2.04 -15.05 25.59
CA GLY A 251 2.46 -15.54 26.90
C GLY A 251 2.53 -17.06 26.90
N THR A 252 2.98 -17.63 28.02
CA THR A 252 3.06 -19.08 28.17
C THR A 252 1.66 -19.63 28.44
N GLN A 253 1.16 -20.51 27.57
CA GLN A 253 -0.11 -21.22 27.82
C GLN A 253 0.04 -22.14 29.04
N ASN A 254 -1.01 -22.22 29.86
CA ASN A 254 -1.05 -23.15 30.97
C ASN A 254 -1.07 -24.60 30.46
N PRO A 255 -0.11 -25.47 30.84
CA PRO A 255 -0.01 -26.83 30.32
C PRO A 255 -1.12 -27.77 30.79
N ASP A 256 -1.85 -27.41 31.84
CA ASP A 256 -2.88 -28.27 32.44
C ASP A 256 -4.21 -28.22 31.65
N VAL A 257 -4.36 -27.29 30.72
CA VAL A 257 -5.58 -27.11 29.90
C VAL A 257 -5.26 -26.90 28.43
N SER A 258 -6.10 -27.46 27.56
CA SER A 258 -6.03 -27.22 26.11
C SER A 258 -6.57 -25.85 25.69
N ASP A 259 -7.29 -25.16 26.58
CA ASP A 259 -7.80 -23.81 26.36
C ASP A 259 -6.64 -22.81 26.21
N ASN A 260 -6.45 -22.33 24.99
CA ASN A 260 -5.36 -21.43 24.62
C ASN A 260 -5.60 -19.97 25.04
N THR A 261 -6.58 -19.70 25.89
CA THR A 261 -6.81 -18.38 26.51
C THR A 261 -6.19 -18.27 27.90
N VAL A 262 -5.72 -19.39 28.47
CA VAL A 262 -5.26 -19.48 29.86
C VAL A 262 -3.74 -19.38 29.93
N LEU A 263 -3.24 -18.35 30.61
CA LEU A 263 -1.84 -18.15 30.92
C LEU A 263 -1.39 -19.06 32.08
N ALA A 264 -0.20 -19.62 31.93
CA ALA A 264 0.52 -20.31 32.99
C ALA A 264 0.92 -19.32 34.10
N LEU A 265 1.04 -19.84 35.32
CA LEU A 265 1.66 -19.07 36.40
C LEU A 265 3.18 -18.99 36.22
N THR A 266 3.77 -17.87 36.63
CA THR A 266 5.22 -17.73 36.69
C THR A 266 5.79 -18.74 37.68
N GLY A 267 6.63 -19.66 37.19
CA GLY A 267 7.22 -20.73 38.00
C GLY A 267 6.29 -21.91 38.30
N GLN A 268 5.19 -22.07 37.54
CA GLN A 268 4.26 -23.20 37.68
C GLN A 268 4.99 -24.54 37.83
N GLY A 269 4.58 -25.35 38.83
CA GLY A 269 5.23 -26.61 39.21
C GLY A 269 6.34 -26.47 40.25
N SER A 270 6.76 -25.25 40.59
CA SER A 270 7.75 -25.01 41.66
C SER A 270 7.10 -24.95 43.04
N ALA A 271 7.87 -25.26 44.08
CA ALA A 271 7.40 -25.14 45.46
C ALA A 271 6.98 -23.70 45.79
N GLY A 272 5.83 -23.55 46.44
CA GLY A 272 5.27 -22.24 46.83
C GLY A 272 4.46 -21.52 45.75
N VAL A 273 4.37 -22.07 44.53
CA VAL A 273 3.48 -21.59 43.46
C VAL A 273 2.15 -22.37 43.53
N ALA A 274 1.03 -21.68 43.35
CA ALA A 274 -0.29 -22.33 43.34
C ALA A 274 -0.40 -23.35 42.19
N ASN A 275 -1.20 -24.40 42.39
CA ASN A 275 -1.52 -25.40 41.37
C ASN A 275 -3.04 -25.40 41.14
N GLY A 276 -3.47 -25.81 39.94
CA GLY A 276 -4.87 -25.89 39.54
C GLY A 276 -5.47 -24.55 39.13
N VAL A 277 -4.65 -23.51 38.94
CA VAL A 277 -5.07 -22.18 38.52
C VAL A 277 -4.17 -21.62 37.42
N GLY A 278 -4.77 -20.81 36.55
CA GLY A 278 -4.11 -19.96 35.57
C GLY A 278 -4.81 -18.61 35.50
N VAL A 279 -4.36 -17.74 34.60
CA VAL A 279 -4.90 -16.38 34.43
C VAL A 279 -5.45 -16.20 33.02
N GLN A 280 -6.65 -15.65 32.88
CA GLN A 280 -7.19 -15.20 31.60
C GLN A 280 -7.19 -13.67 31.56
N LEU A 281 -6.87 -13.10 30.39
CA LEU A 281 -7.17 -11.70 30.09
C LEU A 281 -8.44 -11.65 29.23
N VAL A 282 -9.38 -10.78 29.58
CA VAL A 282 -10.73 -10.72 29.00
C VAL A 282 -10.99 -9.30 28.51
N TYR A 283 -11.59 -9.20 27.31
CA TYR A 283 -12.09 -7.94 26.77
C TYR A 283 -13.53 -8.14 26.30
N ASN A 284 -14.45 -7.26 26.72
CA ASN A 284 -15.89 -7.39 26.43
C ASN A 284 -16.43 -8.80 26.69
N ASN A 285 -16.11 -9.35 27.87
CA ASN A 285 -16.49 -10.68 28.33
C ASN A 285 -15.97 -11.86 27.47
N THR A 286 -15.08 -11.59 26.51
CA THR A 286 -14.45 -12.60 25.66
C THR A 286 -12.99 -12.78 26.08
N PRO A 287 -12.57 -13.98 26.53
CA PRO A 287 -11.17 -14.27 26.80
C PRO A 287 -10.31 -14.13 25.55
N LEU A 288 -9.15 -13.48 25.69
CA LEU A 288 -8.20 -13.33 24.60
C LEU A 288 -7.49 -14.65 24.35
N ILE A 289 -7.53 -15.11 23.11
CA ILE A 289 -6.78 -16.29 22.66
C ILE A 289 -5.31 -15.91 22.48
N LEU A 290 -4.40 -16.69 23.07
CA LEU A 290 -2.96 -16.48 22.96
C LEU A 290 -2.50 -16.63 21.50
N GLY A 291 -1.70 -15.68 21.03
CA GLY A 291 -1.16 -15.64 19.67
C GLY A 291 -2.19 -15.28 18.60
N ASN A 292 -3.45 -15.00 18.96
CA ASN A 292 -4.47 -14.61 18.00
C ASN A 292 -4.65 -13.08 17.96
N ASN A 293 -4.84 -12.53 16.77
CA ASN A 293 -5.11 -11.11 16.57
C ASN A 293 -6.61 -10.81 16.75
N LEU A 294 -6.93 -9.82 17.57
CA LEU A 294 -8.29 -9.37 17.86
C LEU A 294 -8.44 -7.90 17.44
N VAL A 295 -9.42 -7.61 16.58
CA VAL A 295 -9.82 -6.24 16.24
C VAL A 295 -10.55 -5.63 17.44
N LEU A 296 -10.02 -4.55 18.02
CA LEU A 296 -10.67 -3.85 19.12
C LEU A 296 -11.69 -2.83 18.63
N LYS A 297 -11.24 -1.91 17.76
CA LYS A 297 -12.03 -0.76 17.32
C LYS A 297 -11.37 -0.05 16.14
N ARG A 298 -12.19 0.49 15.24
CA ARG A 298 -11.79 1.60 14.36
C ARG A 298 -12.16 2.92 15.04
N THR A 299 -11.15 3.70 15.43
CA THR A 299 -11.35 4.92 16.24
C THR A 299 -11.79 6.13 15.41
N ASN A 300 -12.55 7.04 16.04
CA ASN A 300 -12.84 8.36 15.49
C ASN A 300 -11.76 9.41 15.83
N GLY A 301 -10.69 8.97 16.51
CA GLY A 301 -9.58 9.82 16.95
C GLY A 301 -9.73 10.28 18.40
N GLY A 302 -8.61 10.71 18.98
CA GLY A 302 -8.51 11.13 20.37
C GLY A 302 -8.24 9.97 21.32
N GLN A 303 -8.59 10.16 22.60
CA GLN A 303 -8.34 9.18 23.64
C GLN A 303 -9.34 8.02 23.58
N GLU A 304 -8.83 6.81 23.52
CA GLU A 304 -9.59 5.56 23.57
C GLU A 304 -9.23 4.78 24.84
N MET A 305 -10.25 4.21 25.50
CA MET A 305 -10.10 3.42 26.71
C MET A 305 -10.68 2.03 26.49
N PHE A 306 -9.84 1.01 26.64
CA PHE A 306 -10.22 -0.39 26.49
C PHE A 306 -10.17 -1.09 27.86
N PRO A 307 -11.32 -1.39 28.48
CA PRO A 307 -11.35 -2.11 29.75
C PRO A 307 -10.94 -3.56 29.54
N LEU A 308 -9.81 -3.94 30.12
CA LEU A 308 -9.30 -5.29 30.15
C LEU A 308 -9.51 -5.85 31.54
N THR A 309 -10.00 -7.08 31.65
CA THR A 309 -10.19 -7.77 32.93
C THR A 309 -9.27 -8.97 33.00
N ALA A 310 -8.36 -8.99 33.97
CA ALA A 310 -7.65 -10.20 34.33
C ALA A 310 -8.50 -10.99 35.34
N ARG A 311 -8.62 -12.30 35.16
CA ARG A 311 -9.34 -13.19 36.08
C ARG A 311 -8.61 -14.51 36.27
N TYR A 312 -8.72 -15.11 37.46
CA TYR A 312 -8.27 -16.49 37.63
C TYR A 312 -9.20 -17.47 36.92
N TYR A 313 -8.61 -18.56 36.44
CA TYR A 313 -9.29 -19.68 35.79
C TYR A 313 -8.80 -20.98 36.43
N GLN A 314 -9.71 -21.81 36.91
CA GLN A 314 -9.39 -23.10 37.47
C GLN A 314 -8.98 -24.10 36.38
N THR A 315 -7.74 -24.57 36.42
CA THR A 315 -7.15 -25.49 35.43
C THR A 315 -7.19 -26.96 35.85
N ASN A 316 -7.48 -27.25 37.12
CA ASN A 316 -7.58 -28.61 37.64
C ASN A 316 -8.71 -28.74 38.67
N THR A 317 -9.17 -29.95 38.98
CA THR A 317 -10.27 -30.19 39.93
C THR A 317 -9.93 -29.82 41.37
N MET A 318 -8.64 -29.63 41.68
CA MET A 318 -8.15 -29.18 42.98
C MET A 318 -7.21 -27.98 42.80
N VAL A 319 -7.47 -26.92 43.59
CA VAL A 319 -6.60 -25.74 43.69
C VAL A 319 -5.78 -25.82 44.98
N THR A 320 -4.47 -25.61 44.89
CA THR A 320 -3.59 -25.54 46.07
C THR A 320 -3.13 -24.12 46.33
N THR A 321 -2.84 -23.81 47.60
CA THR A 321 -2.35 -22.49 48.00
C THR A 321 -0.94 -22.23 47.48
N GLY A 322 -0.65 -20.97 47.18
CA GLY A 322 0.66 -20.52 46.72
C GLY A 322 0.58 -19.18 45.99
N ILE A 323 1.72 -18.70 45.53
CA ILE A 323 1.82 -17.49 44.70
C ILE A 323 1.23 -17.79 43.32
N ALA A 324 0.40 -16.88 42.79
CA ALA A 324 -0.30 -17.05 41.51
C ALA A 324 -0.06 -15.87 40.55
N ASN A 325 1.19 -15.45 40.40
CA ASN A 325 1.57 -14.41 39.46
C ASN A 325 1.60 -14.94 38.02
N ALA A 326 1.25 -14.09 37.05
CA ALA A 326 1.40 -14.37 35.62
C ALA A 326 1.91 -13.12 34.88
N SER A 327 2.55 -13.32 33.74
CA SER A 327 3.05 -12.25 32.88
C SER A 327 2.74 -12.55 31.43
N ALA A 328 2.29 -11.54 30.68
CA ALA A 328 2.01 -11.64 29.26
C ALA A 328 2.36 -10.32 28.56
N THR A 329 2.55 -10.37 27.24
CA THR A 329 2.80 -9.21 26.39
C THR A 329 1.60 -8.98 25.48
N LEU A 330 1.02 -7.78 25.56
CA LEU A 330 -0.05 -7.33 24.67
C LEU A 330 0.57 -6.50 23.54
N SER A 331 0.55 -7.03 22.31
CA SER A 331 1.05 -6.35 21.12
C SER A 331 -0.09 -5.61 20.43
N LEU A 332 0.11 -4.31 20.15
CA LEU A 332 -0.83 -3.48 19.41
C LEU A 332 -0.39 -3.36 17.95
N THR A 333 -1.32 -3.60 17.02
CA THR A 333 -1.07 -3.42 15.59
C THR A 333 -2.17 -2.59 14.91
N TYR A 334 -1.77 -1.87 13.86
CA TYR A 334 -2.62 -0.97 13.07
C TYR A 334 -2.74 -1.47 11.64
N GLN A 335 -3.83 -2.18 11.32
CA GLN A 335 -4.04 -2.88 10.05
C GLN A 335 -5.47 -2.72 9.53
#